data_AF-A0A6B9FAK3-F1
#
_entry.id   AF-A0A6B9FAK3-F1
#
_cell.length_a   1.000
_cell.length_b   1.000
_cell.length_c   1.000
_cell.angle_alpha   90.00
_cell.angle_beta   90.00
_cell.angle_gamma   90.00
#
_symmetry.space_group_name_H-M   'P 1'
#
loop_
_entity.id
_entity.type
_entity.pdbx_description
1 polymer ?
#
loop_
_entity_poly.entity_id
_entity_poly.type
_entity_poly.pdbx_seq_one_letter_code
_entity_poly.pdbx_strand_id
1 'polypeptide(L)' 'MHETTRRTFLRSSAAAAAPAVVPTMGAADGAWTDEKTAVDVALYDVETTVEGAYAVGGSGYVLER' A
#
# COMPACT_ATOMS: atom_id res chain seq x y z
N MET A 1 24.70 -31.26 23.33
CA MET A 1 23.84 -30.93 22.18
C MET A 1 23.06 -29.68 22.56
N HIS A 2 23.44 -28.51 22.05
CA HIS A 2 22.71 -27.27 22.34
C HIS A 2 21.48 -27.23 21.45
N GLU A 3 20.28 -27.30 22.04
CA GLU A 3 19.03 -27.13 21.30
C GLU A 3 18.88 -25.68 20.87
N THR A 4 19.30 -25.39 19.64
CA THR A 4 18.95 -24.15 18.97
C THR A 4 17.46 -24.16 18.69
N THR A 5 16.69 -23.49 19.55
CA THR A 5 15.25 -23.32 19.34
C THR A 5 15.00 -22.46 18.10
N ARG A 6 13.92 -22.73 17.34
CA ARG A 6 13.47 -21.94 16.19
C ARG A 6 13.47 -20.42 16.45
N ARG A 7 13.11 -20.01 17.67
CA ARG A 7 13.12 -18.61 18.12
C ARG A 7 14.51 -17.98 18.18
N THR A 8 15.53 -18.75 18.55
CA THR A 8 16.93 -18.28 18.60
C THR A 8 17.47 -18.08 17.19
N PHE A 9 17.19 -19.01 16.28
CA PHE A 9 17.57 -18.91 14.87
C PHE A 9 16.96 -17.66 14.20
N LEU A 10 15.66 -17.42 14.39
CA LEU A 10 14.97 -16.26 13.81
C LEU A 10 15.49 -14.91 14.32
N ARG A 11 15.88 -14.83 15.60
CA ARG A 11 16.49 -13.61 16.16
C ARG A 11 17.87 -13.32 15.56
N SER A 12 18.67 -14.35 15.30
CA SER A 12 19.98 -14.16 14.68
C SER A 12 19.91 -13.71 13.22
N SER A 13 18.92 -14.19 12.45
CA SER A 13 18.77 -13.80 11.04
C SER A 13 18.19 -12.39 10.85
N ALA A 14 17.40 -11.89 11.80
CA ALA A 14 16.85 -10.53 11.74
C ALA A 14 17.92 -9.43 11.81
N ALA A 15 19.11 -9.71 12.36
CA ALA A 15 20.21 -8.75 12.47
C ALA A 15 20.91 -8.44 11.13
N ALA A 16 20.58 -9.14 10.04
CA ALA A 16 21.18 -8.94 8.72
C ALA A 16 20.34 -8.05 7.78
N ALA A 17 19.15 -7.60 8.18
CA ALA A 17 18.36 -6.68 7.39
C ALA A 17 18.89 -5.25 7.59
N ALA A 18 19.54 -4.69 6.56
CA ALA A 18 19.81 -3.26 6.52
C ALA A 18 18.49 -2.48 6.71
N PRO A 19 18.49 -1.35 7.45
CA PRO A 19 17.30 -0.52 7.53
C PRO A 19 16.96 -0.05 6.12
N ALA A 20 15.83 -0.53 5.59
CA ALA A 20 15.27 0.05 4.38
C ALA A 20 14.90 1.51 4.71
N VAL A 21 15.53 2.46 4.02
CA VAL A 21 15.09 3.85 4.05
C VAL A 21 13.75 3.89 3.32
N VAL A 22 12.66 4.03 4.08
CA VAL A 22 11.35 4.29 3.49
C VAL A 22 11.31 5.79 3.18
N PRO A 23 11.18 6.20 1.90
CA PRO A 23 11.00 7.61 1.59
C PRO A 23 9.73 8.11 2.28
N THR A 24 9.87 9.12 3.13
CA THR A 24 8.73 9.79 3.73
C THR A 24 8.08 10.65 2.66
N MET A 25 7.00 10.15 2.04
CA MET A 25 6.15 11.02 1.23
C MET A 25 5.43 11.96 2.20
N GLY A 26 5.80 13.25 2.19
CA GLY A 26 5.02 14.26 2.87
C GLY A 26 3.63 14.33 2.25
N ALA A 27 2.59 14.46 3.07
CA ALA A 27 1.27 14.82 2.54
C ALA A 27 1.43 16.09 1.71
N ALA A 28 0.97 16.09 0.46
CA ALA A 28 0.95 17.31 -0.33
C ALA A 28 0.07 18.33 0.41
N ASP A 29 0.52 19.59 0.54
CA ASP A 29 -0.21 20.69 1.21
C ASP A 29 -1.49 21.13 0.46
N GLY A 30 -2.08 20.24 -0.36
CA GLY A 30 -3.32 20.48 -1.08
C GLY A 30 -4.53 20.33 -0.16
N ALA A 31 -5.49 21.25 -0.29
CA ALA A 31 -6.80 21.06 0.33
C ALA A 31 -7.53 19.89 -0.36
N TRP A 32 -8.08 18.98 0.45
CA TRP A 32 -8.98 17.95 -0.06
C TRP A 32 -10.30 18.58 -0.52
N THR A 33 -10.79 18.14 -1.68
CA THR A 33 -12.08 18.53 -2.22
C THR A 33 -12.94 17.30 -2.46
N ASP A 34 -14.22 17.38 -2.12
CA ASP A 34 -15.17 16.32 -2.42
C ASP A 34 -15.62 16.42 -3.88
N GLU A 35 -15.43 15.34 -4.65
CA GLU A 35 -15.95 15.21 -6.02
C GLU A 35 -16.84 13.97 -6.15
N LYS A 36 -17.91 14.09 -6.93
CA LYS A 36 -18.83 12.99 -7.21
C LYS A 36 -18.30 12.15 -8.38
N THR A 37 -18.25 10.84 -8.17
CA THR A 37 -17.90 9.86 -9.20
C THR A 37 -19.04 9.64 -10.20
N ALA A 38 -18.72 9.13 -11.39
CA ALA A 38 -19.73 8.78 -12.41
C ALA A 38 -20.63 7.60 -12.01
N VAL A 39 -20.28 6.92 -10.91
CA VAL A 39 -21.00 5.77 -10.36
C VAL A 39 -21.39 6.04 -8.92
N ASP A 40 -22.50 5.45 -8.50
CA ASP A 40 -22.99 5.50 -7.11
C ASP A 40 -22.57 4.26 -6.29
N VAL A 41 -21.61 3.46 -6.79
CA VAL A 41 -21.06 2.32 -6.05
C VAL A 41 -19.90 2.73 -5.15
N ALA A 42 -19.70 2.02 -4.04
CA ALA A 42 -18.52 2.21 -3.20
C ALA A 42 -17.25 1.81 -3.95
N LEU A 43 -16.23 2.68 -3.87
CA LEU A 43 -14.87 2.42 -4.33
C LEU A 43 -14.01 1.95 -3.15
N TYR A 44 -13.17 0.95 -3.38
CA TYR A 44 -12.41 0.28 -2.34
C TYR A 44 -10.91 0.51 -2.44
N ASP A 45 -10.40 0.87 -3.62
CA ASP A 45 -8.97 1.07 -3.83
C ASP A 45 -8.69 2.01 -5.02
N VAL A 46 -7.52 2.63 -5.02
CA VAL A 46 -7.00 3.50 -6.10
C VAL A 46 -5.54 3.19 -6.37
N GLU A 47 -5.15 3.09 -7.63
CA GLU A 47 -3.78 2.79 -8.03
C GLU A 47 -3.37 3.63 -9.23
N THR A 48 -2.11 4.09 -9.26
CA THR A 48 -1.55 4.81 -10.41
C THR A 48 -0.52 3.95 -11.11
N THR A 49 -0.77 3.63 -12.37
CA THR A 49 0.13 2.84 -13.21
C THR A 49 0.82 3.72 -14.25
N VAL A 50 1.65 3.13 -15.10
CA VAL A 50 2.23 3.82 -16.27
C VAL A 50 1.19 4.17 -17.33
N GLU A 51 0.01 3.54 -17.28
CA GLU A 51 -1.07 3.72 -18.25
C GLU A 51 -2.07 4.80 -17.78
N GLY A 52 -2.24 4.97 -16.47
CA GLY A 52 -3.18 5.94 -15.92
C GLY A 52 -3.47 5.73 -14.43
N ALA A 53 -4.43 6.49 -13.91
CA ALA A 53 -4.95 6.35 -12.56
C ALA A 53 -6.30 5.62 -12.58
N TYR A 54 -6.42 4.59 -11.74
CA TYR A 54 -7.58 3.71 -11.71
C TYR A 54 -8.17 3.62 -10.31
N ALA A 55 -9.49 3.45 -10.24
CA ALA A 55 -10.21 3.15 -9.01
C ALA A 55 -11.10 1.92 -9.20
N VAL A 56 -11.16 1.05 -8.20
CA VAL A 56 -11.97 -0.19 -8.25
C VAL A 56 -13.06 -0.19 -7.20
N GLY A 57 -14.23 -0.71 -7.55
CA GLY A 57 -15.41 -0.73 -6.68
C GLY A 57 -16.16 -2.06 -6.70
N GLY A 58 -17.29 -2.08 -5.98
CA GLY A 58 -18.18 -3.24 -5.94
C GLY A 58 -18.64 -3.69 -7.33
N SER A 59 -19.16 -4.90 -7.47
CA SER A 59 -19.73 -5.42 -8.73
C SER A 59 -18.78 -5.42 -9.94
N GLY A 60 -17.47 -5.32 -9.73
CA GLY A 60 -16.46 -5.32 -10.79
C GLY A 60 -16.29 -3.97 -11.51
N TYR A 61 -16.73 -2.86 -10.89
CA TYR A 61 -16.49 -1.54 -11.45
C TYR A 61 -15.00 -1.18 -11.43
N VAL A 62 -14.52 -0.66 -12.56
CA VAL A 62 -13.21 -0.04 -12.73
C VAL A 62 -13.42 1.31 -13.38
N LEU A 63 -12.90 2.37 -12.76
CA LEU A 63 -12.94 3.73 -13.27
C LEU A 63 -11.52 4.15 -13.65
N GLU A 64 -11.40 4.86 -14.76
CA GLU A 64 -10.18 5.51 -15.22
C GLU A 64 -10.36 7.03 -15.12
N ARG A 65 -9.29 7.75 -14.77
CA ARG A 65 -9.28 9.21 -14.72
C ARG A 65 -8.75 9.83 -16.02
#